data_AF-A0A4Q0RZU2-F1
#
_entry.id   AF-A0A4Q0RZU2-F1
#
_cell.length_a   1.000
_cell.length_b   1.000
_cell.length_c   1.000
_cell.angle_alpha   90.00
_cell.angle_beta   90.00
_cell.angle_gamma   90.00
#
_symmetry.space_group_name_H-M   'P 1'
#
loop_
_entity.id
_entity.type
_entity.pdbx_description
1 polymer ?
#
loop_
_entity_poly.entity_id
_entity_poly.type
_entity_poly.pdbx_seq_one_letter_code
_entity_poly.pdbx_strand_id
1 'polypeptide(L)'
;MAQIAQSWRIEFMQPHPRLFDFMQDEPKDTFGYPLCQEGWQDVLERLCGRLEEALRDNETFEFVRIKQKFGILRIGWEDNVSEETRASIEEALALAAARSSCTCELCGAEGEKYHASEEVIVRCEKHAEGRPILETRANKRLHIVRVVAPTEPPVCILRHYDRKTDSFVGPPVDVDTPLHRAATQR
;
A
#
# COMPACT_ATOMS: atom_id res chain seq x y z
N MET A 1 23.57 24.39 14.63
CA MET A 1 22.17 24.10 14.28
C MET A 1 22.16 23.69 12.82
N ALA A 2 22.22 22.39 12.55
CA ALA A 2 22.25 21.88 11.19
C ALA A 2 20.88 22.15 10.55
N GLN A 3 20.89 22.89 9.46
CA GLN A 3 19.71 23.18 8.68
C GLN A 3 19.24 21.87 8.07
N ILE A 4 18.23 21.25 8.68
CA ILE A 4 17.60 20.03 8.15
C ILE A 4 17.05 20.44 6.78
N ALA A 5 17.69 19.97 5.71
CA ALA A 5 17.08 20.04 4.39
C ALA A 5 15.73 19.32 4.51
N GLN A 6 14.64 20.08 4.33
CA GLN A 6 13.28 19.59 4.47
C GLN A 6 13.06 18.47 3.44
N SER A 7 13.19 17.24 3.89
CA SER A 7 12.81 16.04 3.13
C SER A 7 11.31 15.92 3.24
N TRP A 8 10.60 15.69 2.12
CA TRP A 8 9.15 15.44 2.11
C TRP A 8 8.74 14.37 3.13
N ARG A 9 9.65 13.42 3.45
CA ARG A 9 9.43 12.37 4.44
C ARG A 9 9.26 12.92 5.86
N ILE A 10 10.04 13.95 6.20
CA ILE A 10 9.96 14.59 7.52
C ILE A 10 8.67 15.40 7.59
N GLU A 11 8.37 16.18 6.55
CA GLU A 11 7.13 16.96 6.46
C GLU A 11 5.88 16.08 6.52
N PHE A 12 5.95 14.88 5.94
CA PHE A 12 4.90 13.86 5.98
C PHE A 12 4.69 13.25 7.39
N MET A 13 5.76 12.93 8.13
CA MET A 13 5.61 12.27 9.44
C MET A 13 5.10 13.23 10.54
N GLN A 14 5.52 14.49 10.50
CA GLN A 14 5.20 15.51 11.49
C GLN A 14 3.70 15.69 11.82
N PRO A 15 2.78 15.71 10.84
CA PRO A 15 1.35 15.87 11.10
C PRO A 15 0.67 14.63 11.72
N HIS A 16 1.36 13.49 11.83
CA HIS A 16 0.78 12.22 12.28
C HIS A 16 1.40 11.68 13.58
N PRO A 17 1.37 12.43 14.69
CA PRO A 17 2.00 12.01 15.96
C PRO A 17 1.33 10.79 16.60
N ARG A 18 0.13 10.39 16.16
CA ARG A 18 -0.53 9.16 16.59
C ARG A 18 0.02 7.90 15.91
N LEU A 19 0.75 8.05 14.81
CA LEU A 19 1.21 6.94 13.97
C LEU A 19 2.75 6.80 13.96
N PHE A 20 3.47 7.85 14.33
CA PHE A 20 4.93 7.90 14.35
C PHE A 20 5.45 8.35 15.72
N ASP A 21 6.38 7.59 16.31
CA ASP A 21 7.22 8.06 17.41
C ASP A 21 8.39 8.90 16.84
N PHE A 22 8.08 10.15 16.48
CA PHE A 22 8.97 11.01 15.69
C PHE A 22 10.20 11.49 16.50
N MET A 23 11.37 10.98 16.15
CA MET A 23 12.65 11.39 16.74
C MET A 23 13.17 12.68 16.09
N GLN A 24 12.99 13.82 16.77
CA GLN A 24 13.29 15.15 16.20
C GLN A 24 14.78 15.37 15.88
N ASP A 25 15.69 14.83 16.70
CA ASP A 25 17.13 15.02 16.54
C ASP A 25 17.71 14.17 15.40
N GLU A 26 17.15 12.98 15.18
CA GLU A 26 17.54 12.03 14.14
C GLU A 26 16.32 11.51 13.35
N PRO A 27 15.66 12.36 12.52
CA PRO A 27 14.41 12.00 11.86
C PRO A 27 14.50 10.78 10.93
N LYS A 28 15.69 10.45 10.44
CA LYS A 28 15.93 9.30 9.56
C LYS A 28 15.89 7.96 10.28
N ASP A 29 16.12 7.97 11.59
CA ASP A 29 16.13 6.77 12.43
C ASP A 29 14.75 6.52 13.07
N THR A 30 13.79 7.42 12.86
CA THR A 30 12.38 7.26 13.28
C THR A 30 11.80 5.96 12.71
N PHE A 31 11.16 5.17 13.57
CA PHE A 31 10.43 3.98 13.12
C PHE A 31 9.36 4.38 12.10
N GLY A 32 9.24 3.58 11.04
CA GLY A 32 8.35 3.93 9.94
C GLY A 32 8.87 4.99 8.98
N TYR A 33 10.13 5.45 9.07
CA TYR A 33 10.72 6.37 8.09
C TYR A 33 10.50 5.84 6.65
N PRO A 34 9.88 6.62 5.73
CA PRO A 34 9.52 6.11 4.40
C PRO A 34 10.72 5.76 3.52
N LEU A 35 10.97 4.45 3.34
CA LEU A 35 11.94 3.92 2.37
C LEU A 35 11.27 3.64 1.02
N CYS A 36 10.64 4.68 0.47
CA CYS A 36 10.03 4.71 -0.86
C CYS A 36 10.24 6.07 -1.51
N GLN A 37 9.82 6.25 -2.76
CA GLN A 37 9.96 7.51 -3.50
C GLN A 37 8.77 8.45 -3.26
N GLU A 38 8.97 9.75 -3.56
CA GLU A 38 8.04 10.85 -3.27
C GLU A 38 6.69 10.73 -3.98
N GLY A 39 6.64 10.11 -5.16
CA GLY A 39 5.39 9.89 -5.89
C GLY A 39 4.37 9.04 -5.12
N TRP A 40 4.77 8.38 -4.04
CA TRP A 40 3.87 7.66 -3.14
C TRP A 40 3.45 8.43 -1.89
N GLN A 41 3.82 9.71 -1.75
CA GLN A 41 3.38 10.54 -0.62
C GLN A 41 1.85 10.59 -0.51
N ASP A 42 1.10 10.86 -1.60
CA ASP A 42 -0.38 10.82 -1.59
C ASP A 42 -0.93 9.46 -1.14
N VAL A 43 -0.23 8.36 -1.44
CA VAL A 43 -0.64 7.02 -0.99
C VAL A 43 -0.49 6.89 0.52
N LEU A 44 0.60 7.42 1.08
CA LEU A 44 0.89 7.41 2.52
C LEU A 44 -0.04 8.36 3.29
N GLU A 45 -0.31 9.55 2.78
CA GLU A 45 -1.25 10.53 3.36
C GLU A 45 -2.66 9.93 3.49
N ARG A 46 -3.15 9.30 2.41
CA ARG A 46 -4.44 8.60 2.42
C ARG A 46 -4.48 7.44 3.41
N LEU A 47 -3.36 6.72 3.55
CA LEU A 47 -3.26 5.66 4.54
C LEU A 47 -3.36 6.25 5.95
N CYS A 48 -2.58 7.29 6.26
CA CYS A 48 -2.56 7.90 7.59
C CYS A 48 -3.95 8.41 7.98
N GLY A 49 -4.65 9.10 7.06
CA GLY A 49 -6.03 9.53 7.30
C GLY A 49 -6.99 8.38 7.65
N ARG A 50 -6.92 7.26 6.91
CA ARG A 50 -7.74 6.07 7.21
C ARG A 50 -7.39 5.44 8.57
N LEU A 51 -6.10 5.39 8.91
CA LEU A 51 -5.66 4.85 10.20
C LEU A 51 -6.14 5.72 11.35
N GLU A 52 -5.97 7.03 11.24
CA GLU A 52 -6.43 7.98 12.26
C GLU A 52 -7.96 7.98 12.44
N GLU A 53 -8.71 7.82 11.35
CA GLU A 53 -10.17 7.65 11.39
C GLU A 53 -10.60 6.33 12.04
N ALA A 54 -9.83 5.25 11.85
CA ALA A 54 -10.13 3.94 12.44
C ALA A 54 -9.80 3.86 13.94
N LEU A 55 -8.74 4.54 14.39
CA LEU A 55 -8.23 4.44 15.76
C LEU A 55 -9.11 5.18 16.78
N ARG A 56 -9.64 4.43 17.75
CA ARG A 56 -10.32 4.99 18.92
C ARG A 56 -9.34 5.66 19.88
N ASP A 57 -9.85 6.48 20.80
CA ASP A 57 -9.02 7.31 21.70
C ASP A 57 -8.05 6.52 22.58
N ASN A 58 -8.39 5.28 22.94
CA ASN A 58 -7.59 4.41 23.81
C ASN A 58 -6.80 3.33 23.04
N GLU A 59 -6.81 3.38 21.71
CA GLU A 59 -6.13 2.43 20.85
C GLU A 59 -4.83 3.05 20.29
N THR A 60 -3.81 2.22 20.14
CA THR A 60 -2.48 2.66 19.65
C THR A 60 -2.08 1.88 18.41
N PHE A 61 -1.40 2.58 17.51
CA PHE A 61 -0.78 2.01 16.31
C PHE A 61 0.53 2.75 16.08
N GLU A 62 1.57 2.03 15.68
CA GLU A 62 2.84 2.66 15.31
C GLU A 62 3.43 2.00 14.06
N PHE A 63 3.91 2.82 13.13
CA PHE A 63 4.67 2.31 12.00
C PHE A 63 6.05 1.84 12.45
N VAL A 64 6.35 0.56 12.25
CA VAL A 64 7.71 0.01 12.45
C VAL A 64 8.54 0.18 11.18
N ARG A 65 7.93 -0.04 10.01
CA ARG A 65 8.65 0.01 8.73
C ARG A 65 7.73 0.39 7.58
N ILE A 66 8.17 1.33 6.76
CA ILE A 66 7.53 1.67 5.49
C ILE A 66 8.58 1.51 4.39
N LYS A 67 8.33 0.63 3.42
CA LYS A 67 9.26 0.46 2.29
C LYS A 67 8.59 0.04 1.00
N GLN A 68 9.24 0.35 -0.11
CA GLN A 68 8.96 -0.27 -1.39
C GLN A 68 9.48 -1.71 -1.39
N LYS A 69 8.67 -2.66 -1.89
CA LYS A 69 9.14 -4.00 -2.25
C LYS A 69 8.22 -4.64 -3.29
N PHE A 70 8.79 -5.04 -4.42
CA PHE A 70 8.08 -5.66 -5.55
C PHE A 70 7.00 -4.76 -6.19
N GLY A 71 7.28 -3.46 -6.32
CA GLY A 71 6.33 -2.51 -6.92
C GLY A 71 5.09 -2.28 -6.07
N ILE A 72 5.15 -2.56 -4.77
CA ILE A 72 4.09 -2.27 -3.81
C ILE A 72 4.70 -1.70 -2.53
N LEU A 73 3.89 -0.94 -1.80
CA LEU A 73 4.18 -0.49 -0.46
C LEU A 73 4.04 -1.65 0.52
N ARG A 74 5.06 -1.87 1.34
CA ARG A 74 5.04 -2.82 2.45
C ARG A 74 5.21 -2.10 3.76
N ILE A 75 4.30 -2.41 4.67
CA ILE A 75 4.19 -1.76 5.96
C ILE A 75 4.28 -2.82 7.05
N GLY A 76 5.18 -2.59 8.00
CA GLY A 76 5.18 -3.28 9.29
C GLY A 76 4.73 -2.29 10.35
N TRP A 77 3.91 -2.76 11.29
CA TRP A 77 3.34 -1.96 12.35
C TRP A 77 3.24 -2.77 13.64
N GLU A 78 3.11 -2.07 14.75
CA GLU A 78 2.71 -2.60 16.04
C GLU A 78 1.38 -1.95 16.44
N ASP A 79 0.53 -2.70 17.14
CA ASP A 79 -0.79 -2.22 17.54
C ASP A 79 -1.22 -2.74 18.92
N ASN A 80 -2.11 -1.96 19.54
CA ASN A 80 -2.95 -2.37 20.66
C ASN A 80 -4.36 -1.84 20.37
N VAL A 81 -5.09 -2.62 19.57
CA VAL A 81 -6.40 -2.26 19.02
C VAL A 81 -7.40 -3.40 19.22
N SER A 82 -8.69 -3.08 19.19
CA SER A 82 -9.74 -4.09 19.07
C SER A 82 -9.69 -4.82 17.74
N GLU A 83 -10.31 -6.00 17.64
CA GLU A 83 -10.38 -6.77 16.39
C GLU A 83 -11.09 -6.00 15.27
N GLU A 84 -12.11 -5.21 15.62
CA GLU A 84 -12.85 -4.36 14.68
C GLU A 84 -11.96 -3.26 14.09
N THR A 85 -11.20 -2.58 14.93
CA THR A 85 -10.23 -1.57 14.48
C THR A 85 -9.10 -2.23 13.68
N ARG A 86 -8.62 -3.41 14.08
CA ARG A 86 -7.60 -4.16 13.33
C ARG A 86 -8.06 -4.49 11.93
N ALA A 87 -9.30 -4.96 11.75
CA ALA A 87 -9.85 -5.23 10.42
C ALA A 87 -9.90 -3.97 9.54
N SER A 88 -10.20 -2.81 10.14
CA SER A 88 -10.21 -1.52 9.43
C SER A 88 -8.78 -1.07 9.04
N ILE A 89 -7.80 -1.28 9.92
CA ILE A 89 -6.38 -1.03 9.65
C ILE A 89 -5.90 -1.92 8.49
N GLU A 90 -6.20 -3.21 8.53
CA GLU A 90 -5.81 -4.16 7.48
C GLU A 90 -6.41 -3.79 6.12
N GLU A 91 -7.68 -3.35 6.08
CA GLU A 91 -8.31 -2.83 4.86
C GLU A 91 -7.59 -1.58 4.34
N ALA A 92 -7.24 -0.63 5.23
CA ALA A 92 -6.50 0.57 4.87
C ALA A 92 -5.10 0.25 4.29
N LEU A 93 -4.39 -0.70 4.91
CA LEU A 93 -3.09 -1.19 4.43
C LEU A 93 -3.21 -1.90 3.08
N ALA A 94 -4.25 -2.71 2.88
CA ALA A 94 -4.53 -3.38 1.61
C ALA A 94 -4.82 -2.37 0.50
N LEU A 95 -5.60 -1.31 0.79
CA LEU A 95 -5.85 -0.21 -0.16
C LEU A 95 -4.56 0.55 -0.50
N ALA A 96 -3.71 0.85 0.49
CA ALA A 96 -2.43 1.51 0.25
C ALA A 96 -1.48 0.66 -0.63
N ALA A 97 -1.40 -0.64 -0.34
CA ALA A 97 -0.66 -1.58 -1.18
C ALA A 97 -1.21 -1.63 -2.60
N ALA A 98 -2.54 -1.68 -2.77
CA ALA A 98 -3.18 -1.69 -4.08
C ALA A 98 -2.95 -0.39 -4.86
N ARG A 99 -3.11 0.76 -4.21
CA ARG A 99 -2.86 2.07 -4.81
C ARG A 99 -1.41 2.24 -5.23
N SER A 100 -0.45 1.86 -4.37
CA SER A 100 0.98 1.92 -4.71
C SER A 100 1.32 1.08 -5.95
N SER A 101 0.67 -0.09 -6.12
CA SER A 101 0.89 -1.01 -7.24
C SER A 101 0.54 -0.44 -8.63
N CYS A 102 -0.18 0.67 -8.67
CA CYS A 102 -0.60 1.38 -9.88
C CYS A 102 -0.25 2.88 -9.84
N THR A 103 0.64 3.29 -8.94
CA THR A 103 1.09 4.68 -8.80
C THR A 103 2.56 4.78 -9.17
N CYS A 104 2.93 5.67 -10.08
CA CYS A 104 4.31 5.97 -10.38
C CYS A 104 5.03 6.45 -9.12
N GLU A 105 6.08 5.73 -8.73
CA GLU A 105 6.88 6.03 -7.54
C GLU A 105 7.56 7.41 -7.62
N LEU A 106 7.80 7.94 -8.82
CA LEU A 106 8.50 9.23 -8.97
C LEU A 106 7.57 10.45 -8.95
N CYS A 107 6.34 10.35 -9.47
CA CYS A 107 5.48 11.52 -9.63
C CYS A 107 4.01 11.34 -9.23
N GLY A 108 3.60 10.17 -8.75
CA GLY A 108 2.23 9.93 -8.30
C GLY A 108 1.18 9.73 -9.40
N ALA A 109 1.54 9.90 -10.67
CA ALA A 109 0.66 9.59 -11.80
C ALA A 109 0.34 8.09 -11.86
N GLU A 110 -0.71 7.71 -12.59
CA GLU A 110 -1.02 6.29 -12.83
C GLU A 110 0.14 5.60 -13.56
N GLY A 111 0.46 4.38 -13.11
CA GLY A 111 1.62 3.65 -13.59
C GLY A 111 1.39 2.15 -13.77
N GLU A 112 2.36 1.52 -14.41
CA GLU A 112 2.45 0.06 -14.58
C GLU A 112 3.71 -0.46 -13.90
N LYS A 113 3.72 -1.77 -13.62
CA LYS A 113 4.88 -2.44 -13.06
C LYS A 113 5.88 -2.74 -14.15
N TYR A 114 7.15 -2.53 -13.85
CA TYR A 114 8.28 -2.88 -14.68
C TYR A 114 9.28 -3.70 -13.89
N HIS A 115 9.92 -4.67 -14.54
CA HIS A 115 11.17 -5.26 -14.09
C HIS A 115 12.32 -4.31 -14.49
N ALA A 116 12.87 -3.60 -13.51
CA ALA A 116 14.07 -2.79 -13.68
C ALA A 116 15.20 -3.44 -12.88
N SER A 117 16.22 -3.94 -13.59
CA SER A 117 17.34 -4.67 -12.99
C SER A 117 16.86 -5.87 -12.14
N GLU A 118 16.95 -5.78 -10.81
CA GLU A 118 16.61 -6.85 -9.86
C GLU A 118 15.35 -6.55 -9.03
N GLU A 119 14.66 -5.46 -9.35
CA GLU A 119 13.51 -4.99 -8.60
C GLU A 119 12.30 -4.76 -9.51
N VAL A 120 11.12 -4.86 -8.91
CA VAL A 120 9.88 -4.45 -9.58
C VAL A 120 9.61 -3.04 -9.12
N ILE A 121 9.41 -2.15 -10.07
CA ILE A 121 9.11 -0.72 -9.84
C ILE A 121 7.80 -0.35 -10.51
N VAL A 122 7.14 0.71 -10.04
CA VAL A 122 5.95 1.26 -10.71
C VAL A 122 6.28 2.60 -11.36
N ARG A 123 6.00 2.73 -12.66
CA ARG A 123 6.30 3.91 -13.47
C ARG A 123 5.12 4.28 -14.38
N CYS A 124 4.91 5.58 -14.58
CA CYS A 124 4.03 6.06 -15.63
C CYS A 124 4.77 6.02 -16.97
N GLU A 125 4.04 6.23 -18.07
CA GLU A 125 4.63 6.25 -19.43
C GLU A 125 5.82 7.20 -19.55
N LYS A 126 5.76 8.38 -18.93
CA LYS A 126 6.84 9.37 -18.95
C LYS A 126 8.11 8.93 -18.22
N HIS A 127 7.96 8.07 -17.22
CA HIS A 127 9.06 7.56 -16.40
C HIS A 127 9.31 6.07 -16.65
N ALA A 128 8.81 5.54 -17.76
CA ALA A 128 8.91 4.11 -18.07
C ALA A 128 10.37 3.68 -18.07
N GLU A 129 10.67 2.63 -17.32
CA GLU A 129 12.02 2.14 -17.11
C GLU A 129 11.97 0.63 -16.89
N GLY A 130 12.81 -0.12 -17.61
CA GLY A 130 12.83 -1.58 -17.53
C GLY A 130 11.79 -2.26 -18.44
N ARG A 131 11.56 -3.55 -18.21
CA ARG A 131 10.63 -4.38 -19.01
C ARG A 131 9.24 -4.38 -18.36
N PRO A 132 8.15 -4.06 -19.09
CA PRO A 132 6.81 -4.09 -18.52
C PRO A 132 6.43 -5.49 -18.06
N ILE A 133 5.83 -5.57 -16.87
CA ILE A 133 5.20 -6.79 -16.37
C ILE A 133 3.78 -6.81 -16.91
N LEU A 134 3.53 -7.69 -17.89
CA LEU A 134 2.21 -7.92 -18.45
C LEU A 134 1.32 -8.63 -17.39
N GLU A 135 0.80 -7.87 -16.43
CA GLU A 135 -0.36 -8.32 -15.66
C GLU A 135 -1.58 -8.26 -16.59
N THR A 136 -2.39 -9.32 -16.63
CA THR A 136 -3.52 -9.47 -17.55
C THR A 136 -4.59 -8.41 -17.28
N ARG A 137 -4.47 -7.25 -17.94
CA ARG A 137 -5.42 -6.12 -17.82
C ARG A 137 -6.59 -6.33 -18.79
N ALA A 138 -7.71 -6.87 -18.30
CA ALA A 138 -8.98 -6.79 -19.05
C ALA A 138 -9.59 -5.38 -18.98
N ASN A 139 -9.28 -4.60 -17.93
CA ASN A 139 -9.74 -3.23 -17.75
C ASN A 139 -8.63 -2.40 -17.08
N LYS A 140 -8.16 -1.32 -17.73
CA LYS A 140 -7.05 -0.48 -17.25
C LYS A 140 -7.30 0.15 -15.87
N ARG A 141 -8.57 0.28 -15.46
CA ARG A 141 -8.96 0.87 -14.16
C ARG A 141 -8.91 -0.10 -12.98
N LEU A 142 -9.03 -1.41 -13.24
CA LEU A 142 -9.14 -2.42 -12.21
C LEU A 142 -7.81 -3.14 -12.04
N HIS A 143 -7.23 -3.03 -10.85
CA HIS A 143 -5.99 -3.71 -10.50
C HIS A 143 -6.32 -4.96 -9.69
N ILE A 144 -5.85 -6.12 -10.15
CA ILE A 144 -5.95 -7.36 -9.39
C ILE A 144 -4.82 -7.36 -8.37
N VAL A 145 -5.18 -7.36 -7.09
CA VAL A 145 -4.20 -7.39 -6.01
C VAL A 145 -4.39 -8.60 -5.13
N ARG A 146 -3.28 -9.15 -4.69
CA ARG A 146 -3.20 -10.26 -3.74
C ARG A 146 -3.30 -9.69 -2.33
N VAL A 147 -4.36 -10.01 -1.61
CA VAL A 147 -4.57 -9.64 -0.21
C VAL A 147 -4.57 -10.92 0.62
N VAL A 148 -3.98 -10.87 1.80
CA VAL A 148 -4.08 -11.96 2.78
C VAL A 148 -5.27 -11.62 3.68
N ALA A 149 -6.30 -12.47 3.67
CA ALA A 149 -7.46 -12.32 4.53
C ALA A 149 -7.12 -12.79 5.96
N PRO A 150 -7.66 -12.13 7.00
CA PRO A 150 -7.45 -12.49 8.41
C PRO A 150 -8.34 -13.68 8.81
N THR A 151 -8.23 -14.79 8.08
CA THR A 151 -8.85 -16.07 8.43
C THR A 151 -7.85 -16.98 9.12
N GLU A 152 -8.33 -18.01 9.83
CA GLU A 152 -7.47 -19.09 10.33
C GLU A 152 -7.79 -20.39 9.55
N PRO A 153 -6.88 -20.87 8.67
CA PRO A 153 -5.59 -20.29 8.27
C PRO A 153 -5.74 -19.06 7.35
N PRO A 154 -4.71 -18.21 7.22
CA PRO A 154 -4.77 -17.02 6.37
C PRO A 154 -4.91 -17.43 4.90
N VAL A 155 -5.98 -16.96 4.25
CA VAL A 155 -6.26 -17.25 2.84
C VAL A 155 -5.80 -16.09 1.97
N CYS A 156 -5.21 -16.43 0.83
CA CYS A 156 -4.88 -15.46 -0.19
C CYS A 156 -6.10 -15.20 -1.09
N ILE A 157 -6.57 -13.96 -1.16
CA ILE A 157 -7.66 -13.56 -2.05
C ILE A 157 -7.18 -12.55 -3.09
N LEU A 158 -7.75 -12.62 -4.28
CA LEU A 158 -7.66 -11.59 -5.31
C LEU A 158 -8.82 -10.63 -5.14
N ARG A 159 -8.51 -9.33 -5.14
CA ARG A 159 -9.53 -8.26 -5.14
C ARG A 159 -9.28 -7.34 -6.32
N HIS A 160 -10.36 -6.83 -6.91
CA HIS A 160 -10.28 -5.77 -7.90
C HIS A 160 -10.24 -4.42 -7.19
N TYR A 161 -9.18 -3.66 -7.39
CA TYR A 161 -9.03 -2.32 -6.87
C TYR A 161 -9.36 -1.29 -7.96
N ASP A 162 -10.27 -0.36 -7.67
CA ASP A 162 -10.56 0.80 -8.51
C ASP A 162 -9.79 2.01 -7.98
N ARG A 163 -8.81 2.48 -8.75
CA ARG A 163 -7.98 3.64 -8.41
C ARG A 163 -8.79 4.93 -8.27
N LYS A 164 -9.87 5.08 -9.04
CA LYS A 164 -10.66 6.32 -9.10
C LYS A 164 -11.44 6.53 -7.81
N THR A 165 -12.07 5.48 -7.31
CA THR A 165 -12.82 5.49 -6.04
C THR A 165 -11.94 5.15 -4.85
N ASP A 166 -10.72 4.67 -5.10
CA ASP A 166 -9.77 4.25 -4.08
C ASP A 166 -10.36 3.17 -3.15
N SER A 167 -11.00 2.17 -3.77
CA SER A 167 -11.76 1.13 -3.09
C SER A 167 -11.64 -0.22 -3.79
N PHE A 168 -11.86 -1.31 -3.06
CA PHE A 168 -12.06 -2.61 -3.67
C PHE A 168 -13.49 -2.77 -4.19
N VAL A 169 -13.65 -3.40 -5.36
CA VAL A 169 -14.93 -3.59 -6.04
C VAL A 169 -15.17 -5.05 -6.38
N GLY A 170 -16.44 -5.46 -6.35
CA GLY A 170 -16.85 -6.84 -6.61
C GLY A 170 -16.47 -7.83 -5.49
N PRO A 171 -16.87 -9.09 -5.63
CA PRO A 171 -16.54 -10.12 -4.65
C PRO A 171 -15.04 -10.48 -4.69
N PRO A 172 -14.43 -10.81 -3.54
CA PRO A 172 -13.09 -11.39 -3.51
C PRO A 172 -13.09 -12.75 -4.24
N VAL A 173 -12.00 -13.05 -4.93
CA VAL A 173 -11.79 -14.33 -5.62
C VAL A 173 -10.71 -15.10 -4.87
N ASP A 174 -11.04 -16.27 -4.35
CA ASP A 174 -10.08 -17.15 -3.70
C ASP A 174 -9.10 -17.74 -4.73
N VAL A 175 -7.79 -17.66 -4.45
CA VAL A 175 -6.75 -18.20 -5.33
C VAL A 175 -6.65 -19.72 -5.26
N ASP A 176 -7.12 -20.32 -4.17
CA ASP A 176 -7.05 -21.76 -3.91
C ASP A 176 -8.31 -22.50 -4.37
N THR A 177 -9.35 -21.77 -4.77
CA THR A 177 -10.52 -22.36 -5.42
C THR A 177 -10.10 -22.84 -6.82
N PRO A 178 -10.20 -24.16 -7.11
CA PRO A 178 -9.90 -24.67 -8.44
C PRO A 178 -10.77 -23.92 -9.45
N LEU A 179 -10.16 -23.41 -10.53
CA LEU A 179 -10.88 -23.01 -11.72
C LEU A 179 -11.66 -24.24 -12.22
N HIS A 180 -12.87 -24.44 -11.69
CA HIS A 180 -13.75 -25.46 -12.20
C HIS A 180 -13.99 -25.09 -13.65
N ARG A 181 -13.38 -25.88 -14.55
CA ARG A 181 -13.74 -25.97 -15.95
C ARG A 181 -15.26 -25.95 -15.97
N ALA A 182 -15.83 -24.88 -16.53
CA ALA A 182 -17.24 -24.84 -16.85
C ALA A 182 -17.51 -26.06 -17.75
N ALA A 183 -18.04 -27.12 -17.14
CA ALA A 183 -18.52 -28.26 -17.86
C ALA A 183 -19.76 -27.78 -18.60
N THR A 184 -19.60 -27.61 -19.91
CA THR A 184 -20.67 -27.46 -20.87
C THR A 184 -21.71 -28.56 -20.62
N GLN A 185 -22.85 -28.21 -20.02
CA GLN A 185 -24.04 -29.05 -20.07
C GLN A 185 -24.87 -28.60 -21.27
N ARG A 186 -24.94 -29.48 -22.28
CA ARG A 186 -26.01 -29.53 -23.27
C ARG A 186 -27.03 -30.56 -22.82
#